data_AF-A0A084B8H0-F1
#
_entry.id   AF-A0A084B8H0-F1
#
_cell.length_a   1.000
_cell.length_b   1.000
_cell.length_c   1.000
_cell.angle_alpha   90.00
_cell.angle_beta   90.00
_cell.angle_gamma   90.00
#
_symmetry.space_group_name_H-M   'P 1'
#
loop_
_entity.id
_entity.type
_entity.pdbx_description
1 polymer ?
#
loop_
_entity_poly.entity_id
_entity_poly.type
_entity_poly.pdbx_seq_one_letter_code
_entity_poly.pdbx_strand_id
1 'polypeptide(L)'
;METASEVAAATVPAEERIPVLTDHCQQEQPYDNIVRPILDPTMHTGTRFEPLRILHRDLVVLPLPPTPLELFQRFLPEQTIQQWVDYMNNPDNYPEDRQGQWKPISIGEIYIWYITYERFCDIKRWIRIDDPDTIAYGLPRPYSQVAEWSDSLMSASLVAIEVGSHIAVDEAICGFEGQTKQKVTILGKPTPTGLKIWILATQGYILHWIWHSPGRALGPVGRLQR
;
A
#
# COMPACT_ATOMS: atom_id res chain seq x y z
N MET A 1 5.23 -26.96 32.41
CA MET A 1 3.98 -26.18 32.31
C MET A 1 4.26 -25.15 31.23
N GLU A 2 3.58 -25.33 30.10
CA GLU A 2 3.89 -24.75 28.79
C GLU A 2 3.97 -23.22 28.81
N THR A 3 5.08 -22.70 28.29
CA THR A 3 5.19 -21.32 27.81
C THR A 3 4.64 -21.27 26.38
N ALA A 4 3.53 -20.58 26.20
CA ALA A 4 2.91 -20.32 24.91
C ALA A 4 3.90 -19.57 23.99
N SER A 5 4.07 -20.09 22.78
CA SER A 5 4.86 -19.47 21.72
C SER A 5 4.11 -18.28 21.14
N GLU A 6 4.77 -17.13 21.17
CA GLU A 6 4.38 -15.89 20.52
C GLU A 6 4.29 -16.11 19.00
N VAL A 7 3.11 -15.90 18.42
CA VAL A 7 2.89 -16.04 16.97
C VAL A 7 3.24 -14.70 16.32
N ALA A 8 4.44 -14.64 15.77
CA ALA A 8 4.90 -13.52 14.96
C ALA A 8 4.00 -13.32 13.73
N ALA A 9 3.71 -12.05 13.42
CA ALA A 9 2.95 -11.64 12.24
C ALA A 9 3.49 -12.31 10.97
N ALA A 10 2.59 -12.91 10.18
CA ALA A 10 2.92 -13.62 8.97
C ALA A 10 3.52 -12.65 7.94
N THR A 11 4.85 -12.61 7.90
CA THR A 11 5.60 -11.98 6.82
C THR A 11 5.41 -12.85 5.59
N VAL A 12 4.87 -12.29 4.50
CA VAL A 12 4.79 -12.98 3.21
C VAL A 12 6.16 -13.62 2.92
N PRO A 13 6.23 -14.96 2.72
CA PRO A 13 7.48 -15.66 2.47
C PRO A 13 8.24 -14.99 1.33
N ALA A 14 9.57 -14.90 1.44
CA ALA A 14 10.41 -14.29 0.41
C ALA A 14 10.21 -14.93 -0.98
N GLU A 15 9.69 -16.15 -1.01
CA GLU A 15 9.38 -16.99 -2.16
C GLU A 15 8.14 -16.52 -2.95
N GLU A 16 7.23 -15.77 -2.33
CA GLU A 16 6.00 -15.23 -2.97
C GLU A 16 6.16 -13.77 -3.44
N ARG A 17 7.29 -13.13 -3.11
CA ARG A 17 7.63 -11.82 -3.67
C ARG A 17 8.05 -12.04 -5.12
N ILE A 18 7.55 -11.22 -6.05
CA ILE A 18 8.16 -11.14 -7.38
C ILE A 18 9.66 -10.93 -7.15
N PRO A 19 10.52 -11.87 -7.59
CA PRO A 19 11.95 -11.76 -7.33
C PRO A 19 12.46 -10.57 -8.14
N VAL A 20 12.63 -9.43 -7.47
CA VAL A 20 13.43 -8.34 -8.00
C VAL A 20 14.88 -8.81 -7.85
N LEU A 21 15.38 -9.50 -8.88
CA LEU A 21 16.77 -9.92 -8.97
C LEU A 21 17.64 -8.65 -9.10
N THR A 22 18.38 -8.31 -8.05
CA THR A 22 19.32 -7.16 -8.02
C THR A 22 20.78 -7.59 -8.04
N ASP A 23 21.04 -8.89 -8.16
CA ASP A 23 22.34 -9.53 -8.29
C ASP A 23 23.20 -9.00 -9.44
N HIS A 24 22.57 -8.36 -10.43
CA HIS A 24 23.26 -7.66 -11.51
C HIS A 24 22.93 -6.17 -11.57
N CYS A 25 22.58 -5.53 -10.45
CA CYS A 25 22.27 -4.12 -10.43
C CYS A 25 23.05 -3.38 -9.33
N GLN A 26 23.58 -2.21 -9.66
CA GLN A 26 24.26 -1.29 -8.76
C GLN A 26 23.35 -0.09 -8.47
N GLN A 27 23.23 0.23 -7.18
CA GLN A 27 22.65 1.49 -6.72
C GLN A 27 23.71 2.58 -6.90
N GLU A 28 23.42 3.63 -7.68
CA GLU A 28 24.42 4.68 -7.96
C GLU A 28 24.57 5.68 -6.81
N GLN A 29 23.49 6.01 -6.12
CA GLN A 29 23.51 6.84 -4.92
C GLN A 29 22.90 6.08 -3.74
N PRO A 30 23.31 6.40 -2.49
CA PRO A 30 22.76 5.77 -1.27
C PRO A 30 21.24 5.87 -1.13
N TYR A 31 20.61 6.79 -1.88
CA TYR A 31 19.19 7.12 -1.79
C TYR A 31 18.39 6.82 -3.06
N ASP A 32 19.02 6.22 -4.09
CA ASP A 32 18.32 5.89 -5.33
C ASP A 32 17.43 4.67 -5.12
N ASN A 33 16.17 4.77 -5.52
CA ASN A 33 15.23 3.66 -5.58
C ASN A 33 15.28 2.90 -6.92
N ILE A 34 16.14 3.35 -7.84
CA ILE A 34 16.38 2.76 -9.15
C ILE A 34 17.81 2.25 -9.15
N VAL A 35 17.99 0.97 -9.51
CA VAL A 35 19.30 0.34 -9.64
C VAL A 35 19.63 0.20 -11.11
N ARG A 36 20.86 0.55 -11.51
CA ARG A 36 21.36 0.35 -12.87
C ARG A 36 21.91 -1.07 -12.99
N PRO A 37 21.71 -1.80 -14.09
CA PRO A 37 22.46 -3.01 -14.35
C PRO A 37 23.99 -2.80 -14.23
N ILE A 38 24.71 -3.76 -13.66
CA ILE A 38 26.18 -3.85 -13.62
C ILE A 38 26.66 -4.29 -15.00
N LEU A 39 26.44 -3.42 -15.97
CA LEU A 39 26.91 -3.51 -17.32
C LEU A 39 27.73 -2.24 -17.56
N ASP A 40 28.94 -2.39 -18.08
CA ASP A 40 29.74 -1.23 -18.45
C ASP A 40 28.90 -0.35 -19.38
N PRO A 41 28.69 0.94 -19.04
CA PRO A 41 27.97 1.84 -19.93
C PRO A 41 28.72 1.85 -21.25
N THR A 42 28.01 1.51 -22.33
CA THR A 42 28.61 1.60 -23.66
C THR A 42 29.08 3.03 -23.89
N MET A 43 30.37 3.21 -24.15
CA MET A 43 30.95 4.50 -24.57
C MET A 43 30.53 4.84 -26.00
N HIS A 44 29.91 3.90 -26.70
CA HIS A 44 29.34 4.10 -28.03
C HIS A 44 27.87 4.46 -27.90
N THR A 45 27.57 5.75 -28.08
CA THR A 45 26.22 6.17 -28.44
C THR A 45 25.93 5.68 -29.86
N GLY A 46 25.12 4.62 -29.97
CA GLY A 46 24.65 4.15 -31.28
C GLY A 46 23.81 5.22 -31.97
N THR A 47 23.95 5.33 -33.29
CA THR A 47 23.09 6.21 -34.12
C THR A 47 21.71 5.60 -34.41
N ARG A 48 21.45 4.38 -33.90
CA ARG A 48 20.24 3.61 -34.11
C ARG A 48 19.73 3.10 -32.77
N PHE A 49 18.47 3.37 -32.48
CA PHE A 49 17.76 2.78 -31.36
C PHE A 49 17.35 1.35 -31.75
N GLU A 50 17.87 0.35 -31.05
CA GLU A 50 17.40 -1.02 -31.15
C GLU A 50 16.36 -1.25 -30.05
N PRO A 51 15.07 -1.39 -30.39
CA PRO A 51 14.04 -1.57 -29.39
C PRO A 51 14.20 -2.92 -28.68
N LEU A 52 14.01 -2.91 -27.36
CA LEU A 52 13.82 -4.14 -26.59
C LEU A 52 12.63 -4.90 -27.18
N ARG A 53 12.87 -6.09 -27.74
CA ARG A 53 11.81 -6.93 -28.31
C ARG A 53 11.09 -7.70 -27.22
N ILE A 54 10.03 -7.10 -26.70
CA ILE A 54 9.11 -7.77 -25.77
C ILE A 54 8.06 -8.50 -26.59
N LEU A 55 7.95 -9.82 -26.44
CA LEU A 55 6.85 -10.57 -27.05
C LEU A 55 5.52 -10.10 -26.45
N HIS A 56 4.52 -9.89 -27.31
CA HIS A 56 3.18 -9.52 -26.86
C HIS A 56 2.58 -10.64 -26.01
N ARG A 57 2.06 -10.26 -24.85
CA ARG A 57 1.32 -11.11 -23.92
C ARG A 57 0.07 -10.35 -23.51
N ASP A 58 -1.06 -11.02 -23.59
CA ASP A 58 -2.32 -10.47 -23.10
C ASP A 58 -2.34 -10.52 -21.57
N LEU A 59 -3.10 -9.60 -20.98
CA LEU A 59 -3.47 -9.64 -19.57
C LEU A 59 -4.40 -10.85 -19.36
N VAL A 60 -4.07 -11.72 -18.41
CA VAL A 60 -4.93 -12.85 -18.04
C VAL A 60 -5.48 -12.60 -16.64
N VAL A 61 -6.81 -12.58 -16.50
CA VAL A 61 -7.45 -12.59 -15.18
C VAL A 61 -7.52 -14.03 -14.70
N LEU A 62 -6.92 -14.31 -13.54
CA LEU A 62 -6.94 -15.64 -12.94
C LEU A 62 -8.33 -15.94 -12.37
N PRO A 63 -8.68 -17.23 -12.16
CA PRO A 63 -9.99 -17.62 -11.66
C PRO A 63 -10.40 -16.84 -10.39
N LEU A 64 -11.49 -16.09 -10.53
CA LEU A 64 -12.07 -15.29 -9.47
C LEU A 64 -12.89 -16.17 -8.52
N PRO A 65 -13.05 -15.77 -7.24
CA PRO A 65 -13.98 -16.43 -6.35
C PRO A 65 -15.42 -16.40 -6.89
N PRO A 66 -16.25 -17.39 -6.52
CA PRO A 66 -17.63 -17.48 -6.99
C PRO A 66 -18.53 -16.33 -6.51
N THR A 67 -18.16 -15.58 -5.47
CA THR A 67 -18.98 -14.46 -4.96
C THR A 67 -18.24 -13.12 -4.95
N PRO A 68 -18.95 -12.00 -5.12
CA PRO A 68 -18.35 -10.67 -4.97
C PRO A 68 -17.76 -10.41 -3.58
N LEU A 69 -18.36 -10.99 -2.54
CA LEU A 69 -17.87 -10.87 -1.17
C LEU A 69 -16.51 -11.54 -1.02
N GLU A 70 -16.37 -12.77 -1.50
CA GLU A 70 -15.09 -13.50 -1.46
C GLU A 70 -14.02 -12.79 -2.30
N LEU A 71 -14.40 -12.18 -3.44
CA LEU A 71 -13.49 -11.34 -4.22
C LEU A 71 -13.03 -10.14 -3.41
N PHE A 72 -13.94 -9.42 -2.75
CA PHE A 72 -13.60 -8.28 -1.89
C PHE A 72 -12.70 -8.69 -0.72
N GLN A 73 -12.97 -9.84 -0.10
CA GLN A 73 -12.19 -10.37 1.01
C GLN A 73 -10.76 -10.78 0.62
N ARG A 74 -10.45 -10.96 -0.67
CA ARG A 74 -9.04 -11.09 -1.12
C ARG A 74 -8.25 -9.79 -0.90
N PHE A 75 -8.89 -8.63 -1.04
CA PHE A 75 -8.27 -7.32 -0.88
C PHE A 75 -8.38 -6.77 0.54
N LEU A 76 -9.42 -7.19 1.27
CA LEU A 76 -9.64 -6.82 2.65
C LEU A 76 -9.97 -8.07 3.48
N PRO A 77 -8.96 -8.83 3.91
CA PRO A 77 -9.15 -10.07 4.65
C PRO A 77 -9.84 -9.85 6.00
N GLU A 78 -10.61 -10.84 6.44
CA GLU A 78 -11.34 -10.77 7.71
C GLU A 78 -10.40 -10.63 8.91
N GLN A 79 -9.22 -11.25 8.84
CA GLN A 79 -8.17 -11.12 9.85
C GLN A 79 -7.68 -9.66 10.00
N THR A 80 -7.51 -8.94 8.89
CA THR A 80 -7.11 -7.52 8.90
C THR A 80 -8.19 -6.68 9.57
N ILE A 81 -9.47 -6.94 9.25
CA ILE A 81 -10.58 -6.25 9.91
C ILE A 81 -10.66 -6.59 11.40
N GLN A 82 -10.42 -7.85 11.79
CA GLN A 82 -10.38 -8.24 13.19
C GLN A 82 -9.31 -7.46 13.96
N GLN A 83 -8.09 -7.32 13.40
CA GLN A 83 -7.04 -6.51 14.01
C GLN A 83 -7.48 -5.06 14.21
N TRP A 84 -8.10 -4.45 13.19
CA TRP A 84 -8.62 -3.08 13.31
C TRP A 84 -9.70 -2.98 14.39
N VAL A 85 -10.61 -3.96 14.44
CA VAL A 85 -11.65 -4.05 15.48
C VAL A 85 -11.02 -4.18 16.86
N ASP A 86 -9.95 -4.96 17.02
CA ASP A 86 -9.24 -5.11 18.29
C ASP A 86 -8.60 -3.79 18.73
N TYR A 87 -7.93 -3.07 17.81
CA TYR A 87 -7.39 -1.74 18.08
C TYR A 87 -8.48 -0.76 18.49
N MET A 88 -9.61 -0.75 17.78
CA MET A 88 -10.73 0.13 18.05
C MET A 88 -11.54 -0.27 19.29
N ASN A 89 -11.42 -1.49 19.80
CA ASN A 89 -12.12 -1.93 21.00
C ASN A 89 -11.24 -1.94 22.25
N ASN A 90 -9.94 -1.65 22.12
CA ASN A 90 -9.05 -1.52 23.26
C ASN A 90 -9.53 -0.36 24.17
N PRO A 91 -9.91 -0.63 25.44
CA PRO A 91 -10.40 0.40 26.36
C PRO A 91 -9.37 1.49 26.68
N ASP A 92 -8.07 1.21 26.57
CA ASP A 92 -7.01 2.19 26.79
C ASP A 92 -7.06 3.35 25.78
N ASN A 93 -7.69 3.11 24.62
CA ASN A 93 -7.89 4.13 23.59
C ASN A 93 -9.06 5.10 23.89
N TYR A 94 -9.87 4.82 24.93
CA TYR A 94 -11.04 5.62 25.31
C TYR A 94 -11.00 6.08 26.78
N PRO A 95 -9.96 6.80 27.24
CA PRO A 95 -9.84 7.22 28.63
C PRO A 95 -10.94 8.19 29.08
N GLU A 96 -11.64 8.81 28.12
CA GLU A 96 -12.74 9.75 28.38
C GLU A 96 -14.12 9.08 28.49
N ASP A 97 -14.28 7.82 28.07
CA ASP A 97 -15.53 7.06 28.22
C ASP A 97 -15.67 6.52 29.65
N ARG A 98 -15.73 7.44 30.62
CA ARG A 98 -15.90 7.13 32.04
C ARG A 98 -17.24 6.47 32.38
N GLN A 99 -18.17 6.45 31.42
CA GLN A 99 -19.53 5.96 31.59
C GLN A 99 -19.75 4.60 30.90
N GLY A 100 -18.75 4.07 30.18
CA GLY A 100 -18.84 2.78 29.49
C GLY A 100 -19.89 2.77 28.38
N GLN A 101 -20.09 3.90 27.72
CA GLN A 101 -21.08 4.03 26.64
C GLN A 101 -20.56 3.52 25.30
N TRP A 102 -19.24 3.31 25.17
CA TRP A 102 -18.64 2.73 23.99
C TRP A 102 -19.12 1.30 23.79
N LYS A 103 -19.94 1.12 22.75
CA LYS A 103 -20.32 -0.21 22.30
C LYS A 103 -19.20 -0.80 21.44
N PRO A 104 -18.69 -2.00 21.77
CA PRO A 104 -17.68 -2.67 20.95
C PRO A 104 -18.12 -2.77 19.49
N ILE A 105 -17.19 -2.49 18.59
CA ILE A 105 -17.38 -2.63 17.15
C ILE A 105 -17.24 -4.11 16.77
N SER A 106 -18.07 -4.59 15.85
CA SER A 106 -17.94 -5.91 15.25
C SER A 106 -17.35 -5.87 13.83
N ILE A 107 -16.76 -6.99 13.38
CA ILE A 107 -16.32 -7.16 11.98
C ILE A 107 -17.44 -6.80 10.98
N GLY A 108 -18.67 -7.24 11.25
CA GLY A 108 -19.82 -7.00 10.38
C GLY A 108 -20.16 -5.52 10.22
N GLU A 109 -19.99 -4.71 11.28
CA GLU A 109 -20.18 -3.26 11.19
C GLU A 109 -19.17 -2.61 10.24
N ILE A 110 -17.95 -3.14 10.15
CA ILE A 110 -16.89 -2.63 9.27
C ILE A 110 -17.07 -3.10 7.81
N TYR A 111 -17.55 -4.32 7.57
CA TYR A 111 -17.80 -4.79 6.20
C TYR A 111 -19.06 -4.20 5.57
N ILE A 112 -20.17 -4.22 6.31
CA ILE A 112 -21.50 -3.99 5.74
C ILE A 112 -21.90 -2.52 5.88
N TRP A 113 -21.35 -1.80 6.88
CA TRP A 113 -21.70 -0.41 7.20
C TRP A 113 -23.22 -0.16 7.38
N TYR A 114 -23.99 -1.22 7.66
CA TYR A 114 -25.43 -1.12 7.93
C TYR A 114 -25.68 -0.77 9.40
N ILE A 115 -25.45 0.49 9.72
CA ILE A 115 -25.48 1.06 11.09
C ILE A 115 -26.22 2.40 11.10
N THR A 116 -26.58 2.88 12.30
CA THR A 116 -27.20 4.21 12.44
C THR A 116 -26.21 5.32 12.07
N TYR A 117 -26.72 6.49 11.69
CA TYR A 117 -25.87 7.64 11.38
C TYR A 117 -24.96 8.05 12.55
N GLU A 118 -25.49 8.05 13.77
CA GLU A 118 -24.71 8.34 14.98
C GLU A 118 -23.58 7.31 15.16
N ARG A 119 -23.90 6.02 15.05
CA ARG A 119 -22.91 4.95 15.11
C ARG A 119 -21.86 5.07 14.01
N PHE A 120 -22.26 5.45 12.79
CA PHE A 120 -21.34 5.73 11.69
C PHE A 120 -20.38 6.87 12.03
N CYS A 121 -20.90 8.00 12.54
CA CYS A 121 -20.07 9.14 12.94
C CYS A 121 -19.09 8.78 14.05
N ASP A 122 -19.52 7.97 15.01
CA ASP A 122 -18.65 7.48 16.09
C ASP A 122 -17.55 6.59 15.53
N ILE A 123 -17.88 5.54 14.78
CA ILE A 123 -16.89 4.64 14.17
C ILE A 123 -15.92 5.44 13.29
N LYS A 124 -16.42 6.37 12.46
CA LYS A 124 -15.58 7.19 11.58
C LYS A 124 -14.55 8.05 12.33
N ARG A 125 -14.88 8.54 13.53
CA ARG A 125 -13.95 9.33 14.36
C ARG A 125 -12.87 8.47 14.98
N TRP A 126 -13.21 7.23 15.31
CA TRP A 126 -12.36 6.34 16.08
C TRP A 126 -11.69 5.25 15.25
N ILE A 127 -11.88 5.24 13.93
CA ILE A 127 -11.23 4.26 13.06
C ILE A 127 -9.71 4.27 13.26
N ARG A 128 -9.15 3.08 13.45
CA ARG A 128 -7.72 2.80 13.57
C ARG A 128 -7.42 1.58 12.73
N ILE A 129 -6.38 1.69 11.91
CA ILE A 129 -5.98 0.68 10.94
C ILE A 129 -4.52 0.27 11.10
N ASP A 130 -3.83 0.86 12.08
CA ASP A 130 -2.48 0.59 12.52
C ASP A 130 -2.45 0.37 14.03
N ASP A 131 -1.44 -0.37 14.48
CA ASP A 131 -1.13 -0.50 15.89
C ASP A 131 -0.68 0.87 16.46
N PRO A 132 -1.41 1.43 17.45
CA PRO A 132 -1.09 2.73 18.02
C PRO A 132 0.25 2.77 18.78
N ASP A 133 0.71 1.62 19.26
CA ASP A 133 1.91 1.50 20.10
C ASP A 133 3.18 1.22 19.28
N THR A 134 3.02 0.82 18.02
CA THR A 134 4.14 0.55 17.13
C THR A 134 4.60 1.79 16.37
N ILE A 135 5.87 2.16 16.54
CA ILE A 135 6.52 3.18 15.71
C ILE A 135 7.13 2.51 14.48
N ALA A 136 6.46 2.61 13.33
CA ALA A 136 7.00 2.14 12.06
C ALA A 136 8.20 3.01 11.62
N TYR A 137 9.38 2.41 11.55
CA TYR A 137 10.59 3.06 11.07
C TYR A 137 10.66 3.10 9.53
N GLY A 138 11.05 4.23 8.96
CA GLY A 138 11.41 4.36 7.53
C GLY A 138 10.30 4.80 6.56
N LEU A 139 9.06 4.94 7.01
CA LEU A 139 7.97 5.57 6.25
C LEU A 139 7.37 6.74 7.04
N PRO A 140 7.21 7.93 6.46
CA PRO A 140 6.59 9.05 7.18
C PRO A 140 5.08 8.85 7.30
N ARG A 141 4.48 9.39 8.38
CA ARG A 141 3.02 9.52 8.46
C ARG A 141 2.49 10.41 7.31
N PRO A 142 1.35 10.08 6.70
CA PRO A 142 0.42 9.02 7.09
C PRO A 142 0.73 7.63 6.48
N TYR A 143 1.74 7.51 5.61
CA TYR A 143 1.98 6.29 4.84
C TYR A 143 2.32 5.08 5.70
N SER A 144 3.04 5.28 6.81
CA SER A 144 3.31 4.20 7.76
C SER A 144 2.04 3.57 8.34
N GLN A 145 0.98 4.35 8.54
CA GLN A 145 -0.27 3.91 9.16
C GLN A 145 -1.13 3.03 8.24
N VAL A 146 -0.85 3.07 6.94
CA VAL A 146 -1.57 2.29 5.92
C VAL A 146 -0.68 1.24 5.28
N ALA A 147 0.59 1.13 5.69
CA ALA A 147 1.60 0.36 4.96
C ALA A 147 1.25 -1.13 4.89
N GLU A 148 0.86 -1.74 6.00
CA GLU A 148 0.51 -3.17 6.05
C GLU A 148 -0.70 -3.49 5.15
N TRP A 149 -1.75 -2.67 5.23
CA TRP A 149 -2.93 -2.84 4.39
C TRP A 149 -2.60 -2.57 2.92
N SER A 150 -1.79 -1.57 2.64
CA SER A 150 -1.30 -1.25 1.29
C SER A 150 -0.55 -2.42 0.68
N ASP A 151 0.38 -3.03 1.41
CA ASP A 151 1.15 -4.18 0.96
C ASP A 151 0.23 -5.38 0.68
N SER A 152 -0.79 -5.59 1.52
CA SER A 152 -1.81 -6.63 1.33
C SER A 152 -2.64 -6.42 0.06
N LEU A 153 -3.07 -5.18 -0.21
CA LEU A 153 -3.81 -4.83 -1.42
C LEU A 153 -2.97 -5.03 -2.69
N MET A 154 -1.70 -4.62 -2.67
CA MET A 154 -0.79 -4.80 -3.81
C MET A 154 -0.52 -6.29 -4.07
N SER A 155 -0.31 -7.07 -3.02
CA SER A 155 -0.15 -8.53 -3.12
C SER A 155 -1.39 -9.19 -3.73
N ALA A 156 -2.58 -8.89 -3.20
CA ALA A 156 -3.85 -9.38 -3.73
C ALA A 156 -4.05 -8.96 -5.20
N SER A 157 -3.63 -7.74 -5.55
CA SER A 157 -3.74 -7.22 -6.91
C SER A 157 -2.92 -8.05 -7.90
N LEU A 158 -1.67 -8.36 -7.54
CA LEU A 158 -0.75 -9.14 -8.36
C LEU A 158 -1.16 -10.62 -8.47
N VAL A 159 -1.70 -11.22 -7.40
CA VAL A 159 -2.18 -12.61 -7.39
C VAL A 159 -3.43 -12.81 -8.24
N ALA A 160 -4.18 -11.76 -8.55
CA ALA A 160 -5.41 -11.88 -9.32
C ALA A 160 -5.19 -11.97 -10.84
N ILE A 161 -3.98 -11.72 -11.34
CA ILE A 161 -3.72 -11.62 -12.79
C ILE A 161 -2.35 -12.17 -13.20
N GLU A 162 -2.20 -12.51 -14.47
CA GLU A 162 -0.90 -12.57 -15.15
C GLU A 162 -0.71 -11.28 -15.94
N VAL A 163 0.36 -10.53 -15.62
CA VAL A 163 0.62 -9.22 -16.20
C VAL A 163 0.97 -9.36 -17.69
N GLY A 164 0.24 -8.65 -18.54
CA GLY A 164 0.51 -8.57 -19.98
C GLY A 164 1.72 -7.68 -20.33
N SER A 165 1.99 -7.52 -21.62
CA SER A 165 3.16 -6.74 -22.09
C SER A 165 2.99 -5.22 -22.03
N HIS A 166 1.77 -4.73 -21.73
CA HIS A 166 1.47 -3.31 -21.65
C HIS A 166 1.19 -2.90 -20.20
N ILE A 167 2.02 -2.01 -19.69
CA ILE A 167 1.87 -1.38 -18.38
C ILE A 167 1.97 0.14 -18.53
N ALA A 168 1.33 0.87 -17.63
CA ALA A 168 1.40 2.30 -17.52
C ALA A 168 1.87 2.66 -16.11
N VAL A 169 2.81 3.61 -16.04
CA VAL A 169 3.21 4.25 -14.80
C VAL A 169 2.83 5.71 -14.91
N ASP A 170 2.04 6.19 -13.97
CA ASP A 170 1.66 7.59 -13.91
C ASP A 170 1.44 8.02 -12.46
N GLU A 171 1.26 9.31 -12.25
CA GLU A 171 0.88 9.84 -10.96
C GLU A 171 -0.64 9.86 -10.73
N ALA A 172 -1.01 9.65 -9.47
CA ALA A 172 -2.33 9.95 -8.95
C ALA A 172 -2.22 10.91 -7.77
N ILE A 173 -3.33 11.57 -7.47
CA ILE A 173 -3.47 12.43 -6.28
C ILE A 173 -4.69 11.97 -5.50
N CYS A 174 -4.48 11.63 -4.23
CA CYS A 174 -5.55 11.51 -3.26
C CYS A 174 -5.78 12.90 -2.63
N GLY A 175 -6.91 13.53 -2.94
CA GLY A 175 -7.26 14.86 -2.43
C GLY A 175 -7.28 14.89 -0.91
N PHE A 176 -6.48 15.77 -0.31
CA PHE A 176 -6.38 15.86 1.14
C PHE A 176 -5.93 17.25 1.55
N GLU A 177 -6.68 17.91 2.43
CA GLU A 177 -6.37 19.27 2.88
C GLU A 177 -5.83 19.35 4.31
N GLY A 178 -5.87 18.23 5.05
CA GLY A 178 -5.38 18.16 6.42
C GLY A 178 -3.89 18.49 6.58
N GLN A 179 -3.46 18.59 7.83
CA GLN A 179 -2.06 18.91 8.17
C GLN A 179 -1.18 17.68 7.99
N THR A 180 -0.30 17.73 6.99
CA THR A 180 0.76 16.72 6.80
C THR A 180 1.89 17.32 5.98
N LYS A 181 3.12 16.87 6.25
CA LYS A 181 4.32 17.24 5.48
C LYS A 181 4.38 16.51 4.12
N GLN A 182 3.55 15.48 3.92
CA GLN A 182 3.56 14.66 2.70
C GLN A 182 2.67 15.19 1.57
N LYS A 183 1.92 16.27 1.84
CA LYS A 183 1.01 16.88 0.88
C LYS A 183 1.78 17.68 -0.17
N VAL A 184 1.32 17.62 -1.40
CA VAL A 184 1.79 18.45 -2.51
C VAL A 184 0.67 19.33 -3.05
N THR A 185 1.06 20.42 -3.72
CA THR A 185 0.16 21.22 -4.55
C THR A 185 0.65 21.17 -5.99
N ILE A 186 -0.16 20.61 -6.89
CA ILE A 186 0.09 20.50 -8.33
C ILE A 186 -0.93 21.36 -9.07
N LEU A 187 -0.44 22.45 -9.65
CA LEU A 187 -1.28 23.37 -10.42
C LEU A 187 -1.85 22.68 -11.66
N GLY A 188 -3.12 22.96 -11.98
CA GLY A 188 -3.79 22.46 -13.19
C GLY A 188 -4.46 21.08 -13.08
N LYS A 189 -4.34 20.38 -11.95
CA LYS A 189 -5.12 19.15 -11.68
C LYS A 189 -6.49 19.53 -11.09
N PRO A 190 -7.56 18.74 -11.33
CA PRO A 190 -8.90 19.01 -10.78
C PRO A 190 -8.91 19.12 -9.25
N THR A 191 -8.10 18.29 -8.60
CA THR A 191 -7.82 18.35 -7.16
C THR A 191 -6.35 18.72 -6.98
N PRO A 192 -6.02 20.01 -6.83
CA PRO A 192 -4.63 20.46 -6.90
C PRO A 192 -3.82 20.10 -5.65
N THR A 193 -4.47 19.84 -4.51
CA THR A 193 -3.81 19.66 -3.21
C THR A 193 -4.12 18.28 -2.63
N GLY A 194 -3.09 17.49 -2.31
CA GLY A 194 -3.29 16.15 -1.79
C GLY A 194 -2.00 15.34 -1.64
N LEU A 195 -2.17 14.04 -1.38
CA LEU A 195 -1.07 13.07 -1.33
C LEU A 195 -0.81 12.56 -2.75
N LYS A 196 0.39 12.80 -3.29
CA LYS A 196 0.80 12.25 -4.58
C LYS A 196 1.21 10.79 -4.40
N ILE A 197 0.80 9.95 -5.35
CA ILE A 197 1.06 8.51 -5.38
C ILE A 197 1.53 8.18 -6.79
N TRP A 198 2.56 7.34 -6.91
CA TRP A 198 2.95 6.78 -8.21
C TRP A 198 2.26 5.43 -8.37
N ILE A 199 1.52 5.26 -9.46
CA ILE A 199 0.71 4.06 -9.70
C ILE A 199 1.28 3.32 -10.90
N LEU A 200 1.43 2.01 -10.75
CA LEU A 200 1.64 1.05 -11.83
C LEU A 200 0.31 0.35 -12.12
N ALA A 201 -0.15 0.42 -13.36
CA ALA A 201 -1.43 -0.15 -13.78
C ALA A 201 -1.36 -0.79 -15.17
N THR A 202 -2.31 -1.66 -15.48
CA THR A 202 -2.52 -2.24 -16.82
C THR A 202 -4.02 -2.29 -17.12
N GLN A 203 -4.44 -1.82 -18.29
CA GLN A 203 -5.85 -1.79 -18.71
C GLN A 203 -6.84 -1.24 -17.65
N GLY A 204 -6.41 -0.25 -16.86
CA GLY A 204 -7.22 0.34 -15.78
C GLY A 204 -7.19 -0.44 -14.45
N TYR A 205 -6.52 -1.58 -14.37
CA TYR A 205 -6.30 -2.36 -13.16
C TYR A 205 -4.99 -1.96 -12.48
N ILE A 206 -5.05 -1.62 -11.19
CA ILE A 206 -3.88 -1.18 -10.40
C ILE A 206 -3.11 -2.41 -9.93
N LEU A 207 -1.80 -2.41 -10.15
CA LEU A 207 -0.90 -3.52 -9.78
C LEU A 207 -0.11 -3.21 -8.52
N HIS A 208 0.40 -1.99 -8.45
CA HIS A 208 1.32 -1.56 -7.41
C HIS A 208 1.28 -0.04 -7.32
N TRP A 209 1.67 0.50 -6.16
CA TRP A 209 1.96 1.91 -6.03
C TRP A 209 3.07 2.17 -5.03
N ILE A 210 3.64 3.36 -5.10
CA ILE A 210 4.59 3.86 -4.12
C ILE A 210 4.24 5.30 -3.77
N TRP A 211 4.45 5.65 -2.50
CA TRP A 211 4.10 6.95 -1.97
C TRP A 211 5.05 8.04 -2.51
N HIS A 212 4.65 9.30 -2.48
CA HIS A 212 5.55 10.42 -2.77
C HIS A 212 5.85 11.22 -1.50
N SER A 213 7.11 11.58 -1.30
CA SER A 213 7.55 12.49 -0.23
C SER A 213 8.02 13.81 -0.84
N PRO A 214 7.42 14.96 -0.47
CA PRO A 214 7.83 16.27 -0.99
C PRO A 214 9.25 16.67 -0.53
N GLY A 215 10.09 17.19 -1.43
CA GLY A 215 11.42 17.73 -1.12
C GLY A 215 12.32 17.87 -2.35
N ARG A 216 13.33 18.75 -2.31
CA ARG A 216 14.19 19.09 -3.49
C ARG A 216 14.98 17.92 -4.09
N ALA A 217 15.13 16.80 -3.37
CA ALA A 217 15.88 15.61 -3.81
C ALA A 217 15.06 14.31 -3.70
N LEU A 218 13.76 14.38 -3.46
CA LEU A 218 12.95 13.18 -3.16
C LEU A 218 12.06 12.80 -4.33
N GLY A 219 12.36 11.64 -4.91
CA GLY A 219 11.52 10.92 -5.87
C GLY A 219 10.46 10.06 -5.18
N PRO A 220 9.98 8.98 -5.82
CA PRO A 220 9.08 8.02 -5.20
C PRO A 220 9.68 7.46 -3.89
N VAL A 221 8.85 7.29 -2.85
CA VAL A 221 9.25 6.75 -1.55
C VAL A 221 9.43 5.24 -1.67
N GLY A 222 10.66 4.82 -1.95
CA GLY A 222 11.07 3.40 -2.01
C GLY A 222 12.28 3.13 -1.10
N ARG A 223 11.98 2.78 0.16
CA ARG A 223 12.75 2.21 1.29
C ARG A 223 14.23 2.61 1.60
N LEU A 224 14.42 2.85 2.91
CA LEU A 224 15.60 2.98 3.79
C LEU A 224 16.75 3.92 3.34
N GLN A 225 16.69 5.16 3.82
CA GLN A 225 17.90 5.92 4.15
C GLN A 225 18.57 5.21 5.34
N ARG A 226 19.73 4.59 5.12
CA ARG A 226 20.71 4.33 6.19
C ARG A 226 21.66 5.51 6.28
#